data_AF-A0A2Y9QQH1-F1
#
_entry.id   AF-A0A2Y9QQH1-F1
#
_cell.length_a   1.000
_cell.length_b   1.000
_cell.length_c   1.000
_cell.angle_alpha   90.00
_cell.angle_beta   90.00
_cell.angle_gamma   90.00
#
_symmetry.space_group_name_H-M   'P 1'
#
loop_
_entity.id
_entity.type
_entity.pdbx_description
1 polymer ?
#
loop_
_entity_poly.entity_id
_entity_poly.type
_entity_poly.pdbx_seq_one_letter_code
_entity_poly.pdbx_strand_id
1 'polypeptide(L)'
;MVGDKVNYYLFTDQPANVLRILLQEGWQVVVLEVRNYPHWQDVSMHSMEMISNFSEQQLPREVDYLVCLDVDMKFSDHVGVEILFSLFGTLHPGFYAADCQAFTYERRPLSQAYIPRDEGDLYYAGSFLCSVLEVHTLTKACHQAMMVDHANHIEAECHDKSRLNKYLLYHKCTKVLSPEYLWDERMLCRPPFLRKL
;
A
#
# COMPACT_ATOMS: atom_id res chain seq x y z
N MET A 1 -3.41 -4.48 -16.35
CA MET A 1 -2.97 -5.86 -16.60
C MET A 1 -3.92 -6.58 -17.57
N VAL A 2 -4.54 -5.85 -18.51
CA VAL A 2 -5.43 -6.48 -19.51
C VAL A 2 -4.56 -7.24 -20.50
N GLY A 3 -4.83 -8.52 -20.68
CA GLY A 3 -3.98 -9.43 -21.47
C GLY A 3 -3.03 -10.28 -20.62
N ASP A 4 -2.91 -10.01 -19.32
CA ASP A 4 -2.12 -10.80 -18.37
C ASP A 4 -3.02 -11.61 -17.43
N LYS A 5 -2.45 -12.61 -16.76
CA LYS A 5 -3.13 -13.37 -15.69
C LYS A 5 -3.22 -12.52 -14.43
N VAL A 6 -4.41 -12.47 -13.82
CA VAL A 6 -4.66 -11.65 -12.64
C VAL A 6 -5.40 -12.46 -11.58
N ASN A 7 -4.85 -12.49 -10.37
CA ASN A 7 -5.51 -13.03 -9.18
C ASN A 7 -5.88 -11.88 -8.25
N TYR A 8 -7.17 -11.68 -8.01
CA TYR A 8 -7.67 -10.73 -7.01
C TYR A 8 -7.81 -11.46 -5.68
N TYR A 9 -7.07 -11.03 -4.66
CA TYR A 9 -7.20 -11.54 -3.29
C TYR A 9 -8.02 -10.56 -2.46
N LEU A 10 -9.26 -10.96 -2.12
CA LEU A 10 -10.18 -10.13 -1.36
C LEU A 10 -10.23 -10.60 0.09
N PHE A 11 -9.66 -9.82 1.00
CA PHE A 11 -9.72 -10.07 2.44
C PHE A 11 -11.00 -9.43 3.01
N THR A 12 -11.89 -10.22 3.60
CA THR A 12 -13.16 -9.72 4.16
C THR A 12 -13.66 -10.56 5.33
N ASP A 13 -14.31 -9.93 6.31
CA ASP A 13 -15.07 -10.60 7.38
C ASP A 13 -16.46 -11.07 6.92
N GLN A 14 -16.86 -10.73 5.70
CA GLN A 14 -18.19 -11.02 5.16
C GLN A 14 -18.10 -11.63 3.75
N PRO A 15 -17.57 -12.86 3.59
CA PRO A 15 -17.42 -13.50 2.28
C PRO A 15 -18.72 -13.57 1.46
N ALA A 16 -19.86 -13.73 2.14
CA ALA A 16 -21.18 -13.78 1.52
C ALA A 16 -21.59 -12.47 0.81
N ASN A 17 -21.00 -11.34 1.19
CA ASN A 17 -21.30 -10.02 0.61
C ASN A 17 -20.42 -9.69 -0.60
N VAL A 18 -19.47 -10.55 -0.95
CA VAL A 18 -18.63 -10.36 -2.13
C VAL A 18 -19.47 -10.57 -3.40
N LEU A 19 -19.53 -9.52 -4.22
CA LEU A 19 -20.28 -9.56 -5.48
C LEU A 19 -19.67 -10.55 -6.46
N ARG A 20 -20.52 -11.35 -7.09
CA ARG A 20 -20.13 -12.21 -8.22
C ARG A 20 -20.09 -11.38 -9.49
N ILE A 21 -18.88 -11.04 -9.92
CA ILE A 21 -18.64 -10.30 -11.16
C ILE A 21 -18.19 -11.24 -12.27
N LEU A 22 -18.53 -10.90 -13.52
CA LEU A 22 -18.00 -11.60 -14.69
C LEU A 22 -16.56 -11.13 -14.91
N LEU A 23 -15.62 -12.08 -14.85
CA LEU A 23 -14.19 -11.82 -15.03
C LEU A 23 -13.76 -12.08 -16.47
N GLN A 24 -12.67 -11.44 -16.88
CA GLN A 24 -12.01 -11.74 -18.14
C GLN A 24 -11.34 -13.13 -18.08
N GLU A 25 -11.06 -13.71 -19.25
CA GLU A 25 -10.32 -14.97 -19.31
C GLU A 25 -8.94 -14.82 -18.66
N GLY A 26 -8.57 -15.79 -17.82
CA GLY A 26 -7.31 -15.76 -17.06
C GLY A 26 -7.35 -14.90 -15.79
N TRP A 27 -8.51 -14.31 -15.45
CA TRP A 27 -8.70 -13.57 -14.21
C TRP A 27 -9.51 -14.39 -13.21
N GLN A 28 -9.11 -14.35 -11.94
CA GLN A 28 -9.82 -15.03 -10.86
C GLN A 28 -9.90 -14.17 -9.60
N VAL A 29 -10.90 -14.45 -8.76
CA VAL A 29 -11.08 -13.82 -7.45
C VAL A 29 -10.98 -14.92 -6.39
N VAL A 30 -10.07 -14.72 -5.44
CA VAL A 30 -9.87 -15.56 -4.25
C VAL A 30 -10.37 -14.76 -3.05
N VAL A 31 -11.43 -15.23 -2.41
CA VAL A 31 -11.98 -14.60 -1.21
C VAL A 31 -11.35 -15.25 0.02
N LEU A 32 -10.74 -14.43 0.87
CA LEU A 32 -10.07 -14.82 2.10
C LEU A 32 -10.85 -14.26 3.28
N GLU A 33 -11.45 -15.15 4.07
CA GLU A 33 -12.17 -14.76 5.27
C GLU A 33 -11.20 -14.31 6.36
N VAL A 34 -11.40 -13.12 6.90
CA VAL A 34 -10.57 -12.55 7.97
C VAL A 34 -11.44 -12.05 9.12
N ARG A 35 -10.87 -11.95 10.32
CA ARG A 35 -11.58 -11.37 11.45
C ARG A 35 -11.72 -9.85 11.29
N ASN A 36 -12.84 -9.31 11.74
CA ASN A 36 -13.04 -7.87 11.89
C ASN A 36 -12.45 -7.39 13.21
N TYR A 37 -12.04 -6.12 13.27
CA TYR A 37 -11.55 -5.45 14.47
C TYR A 37 -12.40 -4.21 14.78
N PRO A 38 -12.62 -3.89 16.06
CA PRO A 38 -13.48 -2.78 16.44
C PRO A 38 -12.90 -1.40 16.06
N HIS A 39 -11.57 -1.30 15.94
CA HIS A 39 -10.88 -0.08 15.58
C HIS A 39 -10.24 -0.22 14.20
N TRP A 40 -10.40 0.81 13.36
CA TRP A 40 -9.87 0.79 11.99
C TRP A 40 -8.34 0.77 11.96
N GLN A 41 -7.68 1.29 13.01
CA GLN A 41 -6.23 1.20 13.18
C GLN A 41 -5.77 -0.26 13.33
N ASP A 42 -6.51 -1.07 14.08
CA ASP A 42 -6.23 -2.49 14.25
C ASP A 42 -6.42 -3.24 12.93
N VAL A 43 -7.43 -2.85 12.13
CA VAL A 43 -7.61 -3.37 10.77
C VAL A 43 -6.35 -3.12 9.94
N SER A 44 -5.85 -1.89 9.88
CA SER A 44 -4.62 -1.53 9.16
C SER A 44 -3.39 -2.30 9.67
N MET A 45 -3.22 -2.41 10.98
CA MET A 45 -2.10 -3.15 11.59
C MET A 45 -2.10 -4.63 11.23
N HIS A 46 -3.27 -5.26 11.30
CA HIS A 46 -3.42 -6.67 10.97
C HIS A 46 -3.42 -6.93 9.46
N SER A 47 -3.77 -5.94 8.62
CA SER A 47 -3.58 -6.06 7.17
C SER A 47 -2.12 -6.32 6.81
N MET A 48 -1.16 -5.61 7.43
CA MET A 48 0.27 -5.85 7.21
C MET A 48 0.69 -7.27 7.64
N GLU A 49 0.22 -7.73 8.80
CA GLU A 49 0.46 -9.10 9.28
C GLU A 49 -0.08 -10.16 8.30
N MET A 50 -1.32 -9.99 7.87
CA MET A 50 -1.99 -10.92 6.96
C MET A 50 -1.30 -10.99 5.62
N ILE A 51 -0.95 -9.85 5.02
CA ILE A 51 -0.23 -9.79 3.75
C ILE A 51 1.14 -10.45 3.91
N SER A 52 1.87 -10.20 5.00
CA SER A 52 3.16 -10.85 5.29
C SER A 52 3.05 -12.37 5.32
N ASN A 53 2.09 -12.90 6.08
CA ASN A 53 1.87 -14.34 6.23
C ASN A 53 1.46 -14.99 4.91
N PHE A 54 0.56 -14.34 4.16
CA PHE A 54 0.09 -14.84 2.88
C PHE A 54 1.19 -14.81 1.81
N SER A 55 2.04 -13.78 1.84
CA SER A 55 3.22 -13.65 0.98
C SER A 55 4.30 -14.69 1.27
N GLU A 56 4.39 -15.19 2.50
CA GLU A 56 5.34 -16.25 2.85
C GLU A 56 4.85 -17.64 2.42
N GLN A 57 3.55 -17.89 2.55
CA GLN A 57 3.00 -19.25 2.45
C GLN A 57 2.44 -19.60 1.07
N GLN A 58 1.62 -18.71 0.50
CA GLN A 58 0.76 -19.03 -0.64
C GLN A 58 1.17 -18.29 -1.92
N LEU A 59 1.35 -16.97 -1.85
CA LEU A 59 1.62 -16.14 -3.03
C LEU A 59 2.86 -16.55 -3.85
N PRO A 60 3.98 -17.06 -3.28
CA PRO A 60 5.15 -17.44 -4.08
C PRO A 60 4.88 -18.55 -5.10
N ARG A 61 3.77 -19.30 -4.94
CA ARG A 61 3.36 -20.37 -5.86
C ARG A 61 2.29 -19.92 -6.86
N GLU A 62 1.72 -18.72 -6.67
CA GLU A 62 0.54 -18.27 -7.41
C GLU A 62 0.79 -17.05 -8.28
N VAL A 63 1.67 -16.13 -7.86
CA VAL A 63 1.93 -14.85 -8.54
C VAL A 63 3.39 -14.45 -8.46
N ASP A 64 3.85 -13.71 -9.48
CA ASP A 64 5.21 -13.15 -9.51
C ASP A 64 5.30 -11.79 -8.79
N TYR A 65 4.22 -11.00 -8.88
CA TYR A 65 4.10 -9.65 -8.33
C TYR A 65 2.79 -9.52 -7.55
N LEU A 66 2.80 -8.69 -6.50
CA LEU A 66 1.61 -8.36 -5.73
C LEU A 66 1.37 -6.85 -5.70
N VAL A 67 0.10 -6.47 -5.93
CA VAL A 67 -0.40 -5.10 -5.79
C VAL A 67 -1.33 -4.99 -4.60
N CYS A 68 -0.94 -4.16 -3.63
CA CYS A 68 -1.74 -3.81 -2.48
C CYS A 68 -2.37 -2.44 -2.69
N LEU A 69 -3.69 -2.39 -2.78
CA LEU A 69 -4.47 -1.19 -3.06
C LEU A 69 -5.56 -1.04 -1.99
N ASP A 70 -5.95 0.21 -1.70
CA ASP A 70 -7.12 0.45 -0.86
C ASP A 70 -8.40 0.15 -1.67
N VAL A 71 -9.43 -0.35 -1.00
CA VAL A 71 -10.67 -0.82 -1.64
C VAL A 71 -11.63 0.31 -2.04
N ASP A 72 -11.45 1.50 -1.48
CA ASP A 72 -12.26 2.69 -1.72
C ASP A 72 -11.85 3.47 -2.99
N MET A 73 -11.22 2.76 -3.94
CA MET A 73 -10.69 3.29 -5.20
C MET A 73 -11.40 2.70 -6.42
N LYS A 74 -11.28 3.40 -7.55
CA LYS A 74 -11.68 2.90 -8.88
C LYS A 74 -10.54 3.10 -9.88
N PHE A 75 -10.36 2.15 -10.79
CA PHE A 75 -9.51 2.35 -11.97
C PHE A 75 -10.27 3.18 -13.00
N SER A 76 -9.70 4.32 -13.42
CA SER A 76 -10.33 5.21 -14.41
C SER A 76 -9.60 5.23 -15.77
N ASP A 77 -8.33 4.84 -15.81
CA ASP A 77 -7.53 4.65 -17.02
C ASP A 77 -6.61 3.40 -16.89
N HIS A 78 -5.72 3.21 -17.86
CA HIS A 78 -4.80 2.10 -17.96
C HIS A 78 -3.80 2.03 -16.80
N VAL A 79 -3.79 0.88 -16.12
CA VAL A 79 -2.72 0.44 -15.23
C VAL A 79 -2.27 -0.95 -15.69
N GLY A 80 -1.05 -1.05 -16.21
CA GLY A 80 -0.55 -2.24 -16.89
C GLY A 80 0.78 -2.74 -16.34
N VAL A 81 1.47 -3.56 -17.13
CA VAL A 81 2.76 -4.15 -16.74
C VAL A 81 3.85 -3.10 -16.54
N GLU A 82 3.64 -1.85 -16.97
CA GLU A 82 4.57 -0.75 -16.73
C GLU A 82 4.75 -0.42 -15.25
N ILE A 83 3.93 -0.95 -14.34
CA ILE A 83 4.14 -0.79 -12.89
C ILE A 83 4.86 -1.98 -12.24
N LEU A 84 5.14 -3.06 -12.96
CA LEU A 84 5.74 -4.28 -12.40
C LEU A 84 7.25 -4.09 -12.16
N PHE A 85 7.61 -3.81 -10.91
CA PHE A 85 8.99 -3.63 -10.44
C PHE A 85 9.19 -4.37 -9.11
N SER A 86 10.44 -4.60 -8.71
CA SER A 86 10.72 -5.37 -7.49
C SER A 86 10.19 -4.67 -6.24
N LEU A 87 10.29 -3.34 -6.18
CA LEU A 87 9.74 -2.49 -5.12
C LEU A 87 9.40 -1.12 -5.72
N PHE A 88 8.15 -0.68 -5.61
CA PHE A 88 7.78 0.70 -5.93
C PHE A 88 6.96 1.36 -4.83
N GLY A 89 6.98 2.70 -4.85
CA GLY A 89 6.04 3.53 -4.10
C GLY A 89 5.30 4.50 -5.02
N THR A 90 4.07 4.85 -4.66
CA THR A 90 3.26 5.84 -5.38
C THR A 90 3.31 7.18 -4.67
N LEU A 91 3.58 8.27 -5.40
CA LEU A 91 3.55 9.61 -4.82
C LEU A 91 2.16 9.96 -4.31
N HIS A 92 2.08 10.42 -3.08
CA HIS A 92 0.81 10.85 -2.51
C HIS A 92 0.30 12.11 -3.22
N PRO A 93 -0.97 12.14 -3.69
CA PRO A 93 -1.47 13.24 -4.49
C PRO A 93 -1.59 14.57 -3.71
N GLY A 94 -1.63 14.53 -2.39
CA GLY A 94 -1.57 15.73 -1.54
C GLY A 94 -0.17 16.31 -1.31
N PHE A 95 0.91 15.57 -1.62
CA PHE A 95 2.28 15.94 -1.22
C PHE A 95 3.33 15.88 -2.33
N TYR A 96 2.97 15.45 -3.55
CA TYR A 96 3.94 15.24 -4.65
C TYR A 96 4.76 16.49 -5.05
N ALA A 97 4.29 17.69 -4.72
CA ALA A 97 4.98 18.96 -4.98
C ALA A 97 5.41 19.69 -3.70
N ALA A 98 5.26 19.06 -2.53
CA ALA A 98 5.59 19.65 -1.25
C ALA A 98 7.03 19.35 -0.83
N ASP A 99 7.63 20.25 -0.05
CA ASP A 99 8.94 20.03 0.56
C ASP A 99 8.85 19.00 1.71
N CYS A 100 9.97 18.32 1.99
CA CYS A 100 10.03 17.26 3.01
C CYS A 100 9.60 17.72 4.43
N GLN A 101 9.71 19.01 4.72
CA GLN A 101 9.28 19.61 5.98
C GLN A 101 7.75 19.65 6.13
N ALA A 102 7.02 19.68 5.01
CA ALA A 102 5.57 19.69 4.98
C ALA A 102 4.96 18.28 4.99
N PHE A 103 5.76 17.24 4.78
CA PHE A 103 5.30 15.86 4.85
C PHE A 103 4.86 15.48 6.25
N THR A 104 3.70 14.82 6.34
CA THR A 104 3.10 14.28 7.56
C THR A 104 3.74 12.94 7.96
N TYR A 105 5.07 12.87 7.94
CA TYR A 105 5.78 11.77 8.57
C TYR A 105 5.59 11.82 10.08
N GLU A 106 5.68 10.68 10.74
CA GLU A 106 5.76 10.62 12.19
C GLU A 106 6.99 11.40 12.70
N ARG A 107 6.76 12.39 13.57
CA ARG A 107 7.81 13.27 14.09
C ARG A 107 8.16 13.02 15.56
N ARG A 108 7.49 12.10 16.25
CA ARG A 108 7.82 11.72 17.63
C ARG A 108 8.96 10.71 17.62
N PRO A 109 10.14 11.02 18.19
CA PRO A 109 11.32 10.13 18.17
C PRO A 109 11.12 8.78 18.86
N LEU A 110 10.08 8.65 19.68
CA LEU A 110 9.76 7.39 20.36
C LEU A 110 9.08 6.36 19.44
N SER A 111 8.52 6.78 18.30
CA SER A 111 7.93 5.86 17.33
C SER A 111 8.99 5.25 16.42
N GLN A 112 8.83 3.98 16.08
CA GLN A 112 9.59 3.30 15.03
C GLN A 112 9.41 3.94 13.64
N ALA A 113 8.32 4.68 13.42
CA ALA A 113 8.05 5.38 12.18
C ALA A 113 8.73 6.76 12.07
N TYR A 114 9.47 7.20 13.10
CA TYR A 114 10.04 8.54 13.20
C TYR A 114 10.95 8.90 12.02
N ILE A 115 10.68 10.03 11.36
CA ILE A 115 11.56 10.63 10.35
C ILE A 115 11.89 12.08 10.76
N PRO A 116 13.18 12.43 10.93
CA PRO A 116 13.62 13.81 11.20
C PRO A 116 13.17 14.82 10.14
N ARG A 117 13.07 16.11 10.49
CA ARG A 117 12.58 17.16 9.57
C ARG A 117 13.52 17.45 8.41
N ASP A 118 14.79 17.13 8.57
CA ASP A 118 15.87 17.24 7.59
C ASP A 118 16.06 15.97 6.77
N GLU A 119 15.26 14.92 7.01
CA GLU A 119 15.23 13.69 6.22
C GLU A 119 13.91 13.54 5.44
N GLY A 120 13.97 12.76 4.36
CA GLY A 120 12.82 12.43 3.51
C GLY A 120 13.00 12.83 2.06
N ASP A 121 12.86 11.88 1.15
CA ASP A 121 12.91 12.18 -0.30
C ASP A 121 11.51 12.49 -0.84
N LEU A 122 10.54 11.63 -0.54
CA LEU A 122 9.20 11.63 -1.13
C LEU A 122 8.18 11.15 -0.11
N TYR A 123 6.94 11.65 -0.20
CA TYR A 123 5.83 11.14 0.60
C TYR A 123 5.00 10.15 -0.22
N TYR A 124 5.11 8.88 0.15
CA TYR A 124 4.43 7.77 -0.50
C TYR A 124 3.03 7.56 0.08
N ALA A 125 2.09 7.19 -0.77
CA ALA A 125 0.77 6.73 -0.36
C ALA A 125 0.79 5.29 0.17
N GLY A 126 -0.30 4.88 0.82
CA GLY A 126 -0.42 3.55 1.44
C GLY A 126 -0.48 2.38 0.46
N SER A 127 -0.78 2.64 -0.80
CA SER A 127 -0.81 1.62 -1.85
C SER A 127 0.57 1.40 -2.45
N PHE A 128 0.97 0.14 -2.61
CA PHE A 128 2.29 -0.27 -3.11
C PHE A 128 2.20 -1.56 -3.95
N LEU A 129 3.13 -1.76 -4.89
CA LEU A 129 3.39 -3.06 -5.50
C LEU A 129 4.86 -3.39 -5.46
N CYS A 130 5.11 -4.66 -5.17
CA CYS A 130 6.44 -5.22 -5.12
C CYS A 130 6.41 -6.64 -5.70
N SER A 131 7.59 -7.23 -5.91
CA SER A 131 7.70 -8.68 -6.01
C SER A 131 7.20 -9.32 -4.71
N VAL A 132 6.76 -10.58 -4.75
CA VAL A 132 6.22 -11.27 -3.57
C VAL A 132 7.22 -11.27 -2.40
N LEU A 133 8.52 -11.45 -2.69
CA LEU A 133 9.58 -11.43 -1.69
C LEU A 133 9.73 -10.06 -1.00
N GLU A 134 9.69 -9.00 -1.80
CA GLU A 134 9.79 -7.62 -1.29
C GLU A 134 8.54 -7.23 -0.51
N VAL A 135 7.34 -7.68 -0.93
CA VAL A 135 6.12 -7.51 -0.13
C VAL A 135 6.27 -8.17 1.24
N HIS A 136 6.72 -9.43 1.29
CA HIS A 136 6.91 -10.11 2.57
C HIS A 136 7.87 -9.32 3.48
N THR A 137 9.01 -8.88 2.93
CA THR A 137 10.02 -8.14 3.69
C THR A 137 9.49 -6.81 4.22
N LEU A 138 8.83 -6.02 3.37
CA LEU A 138 8.23 -4.74 3.72
C LEU A 138 7.13 -4.90 4.76
N THR A 139 6.16 -5.78 4.51
CA THR A 139 4.99 -5.94 5.38
C THR A 139 5.37 -6.51 6.74
N LYS A 140 6.34 -7.43 6.79
CA LYS A 140 6.93 -7.94 8.03
C LYS A 140 7.66 -6.85 8.83
N ALA A 141 8.47 -6.03 8.17
CA ALA A 141 9.18 -4.93 8.82
C ALA A 141 8.20 -3.88 9.39
N CYS A 142 7.20 -3.49 8.60
CA CYS A 142 6.14 -2.58 9.03
C CYS A 142 5.36 -3.14 10.22
N HIS A 143 4.95 -4.41 10.16
CA HIS A 143 4.22 -5.06 11.25
C HIS A 143 5.06 -5.16 12.54
N GLN A 144 6.34 -5.52 12.44
CA GLN A 144 7.25 -5.53 13.60
C GLN A 144 7.40 -4.14 14.22
N ALA A 145 7.53 -3.09 13.40
CA ALA A 145 7.56 -1.71 13.86
C ALA A 145 6.25 -1.29 14.54
N MET A 146 5.09 -1.74 14.03
CA MET A 146 3.78 -1.55 14.67
C MET A 146 3.73 -2.18 16.05
N MET A 147 4.24 -3.42 16.20
CA MET A 147 4.22 -4.12 17.47
C MET A 147 5.09 -3.47 18.54
N VAL A 148 6.25 -2.93 18.15
CA VAL A 148 7.11 -2.15 19.07
C VAL A 148 6.41 -0.86 19.51
N ASP A 149 5.81 -0.12 18.57
CA ASP A 149 5.07 1.10 18.88
C ASP A 149 3.86 0.82 19.79
N HIS A 150 3.08 -0.20 19.47
CA HIS A 150 1.93 -0.63 20.26
C HIS A 150 2.35 -1.03 21.69
N ALA A 151 3.45 -1.77 21.85
CA ALA A 151 4.00 -2.11 23.16
C ALA A 151 4.45 -0.87 23.98
N ASN A 152 4.84 0.20 23.29
CA ASN A 152 5.19 1.49 23.88
C ASN A 152 3.99 2.44 24.02
N HIS A 153 2.76 1.99 23.73
CA HIS A 153 1.54 2.79 23.72
C HIS A 153 1.61 4.01 22.77
N ILE A 154 2.24 3.82 21.62
CA ILE A 154 2.37 4.82 20.56
C ILE A 154 1.62 4.33 19.33
N GLU A 155 0.76 5.18 18.79
CA GLU A 155 0.15 4.98 17.47
C GLU A 155 0.69 6.05 16.53
N ALA A 156 1.27 5.65 15.40
CA ALA A 156 1.91 6.58 14.46
C ALA A 156 0.88 7.52 13.81
N GLU A 157 1.27 8.76 13.50
CA GLU A 157 0.37 9.83 13.02
C GLU A 157 -0.46 9.44 11.79
N CYS A 158 0.15 8.75 10.84
CA CYS A 158 -0.52 8.18 9.67
C CYS A 158 -0.42 6.65 9.64
N HIS A 159 -0.51 5.99 10.80
CA HIS A 159 -0.65 4.53 10.95
C HIS A 159 0.37 3.70 10.15
N ASP A 160 -0.10 2.84 9.24
CA ASP A 160 0.71 2.06 8.31
C ASP A 160 1.52 2.92 7.34
N LYS A 161 0.94 3.99 6.80
CA LYS A 161 1.60 4.90 5.85
C LYS A 161 2.87 5.52 6.46
N SER A 162 2.87 5.78 7.77
CA SER A 162 4.07 6.30 8.46
C SER A 162 5.23 5.31 8.41
N ARG A 163 4.95 4.02 8.64
CA ARG A 163 5.96 2.94 8.66
C ARG A 163 6.39 2.54 7.25
N LEU A 164 5.46 2.57 6.29
CA LEU A 164 5.78 2.43 4.87
C LEU A 164 6.76 3.52 4.42
N ASN A 165 6.49 4.79 4.74
CA ASN A 165 7.39 5.89 4.39
C ASN A 165 8.76 5.76 5.07
N LYS A 166 8.81 5.35 6.34
CA LYS A 166 10.06 5.03 7.03
C LYS A 166 10.83 3.91 6.32
N TYR A 167 10.14 2.83 5.94
CA TYR A 167 10.75 1.70 5.24
C TYR A 167 11.34 2.14 3.90
N LEU A 168 10.57 2.83 3.07
CA LEU A 168 10.98 3.29 1.73
C LEU A 168 12.06 4.38 1.76
N LEU A 169 12.19 5.12 2.86
CA LEU A 169 13.30 6.05 3.07
C LEU A 169 14.65 5.33 3.11
N TYR A 170 14.72 4.13 3.71
CA TYR A 170 15.97 3.36 3.81
C TYR A 170 16.06 2.19 2.83
N HIS A 171 14.95 1.81 2.21
CA HIS A 171 14.87 0.79 1.16
C HIS A 171 14.31 1.44 -0.11
N LYS A 172 15.20 2.04 -0.89
CA LYS A 172 14.81 2.88 -2.02
C LYS A 172 14.02 2.08 -3.05
N CYS A 173 12.92 2.66 -3.51
CA CYS A 173 12.11 2.12 -4.58
C CYS A 173 12.92 2.01 -5.87
N THR A 174 12.76 0.89 -6.58
CA THR A 174 13.27 0.72 -7.94
C THR A 174 12.47 1.51 -8.97
N LYS A 175 11.22 1.86 -8.64
CA LYS A 175 10.39 2.78 -9.40
C LYS A 175 9.53 3.64 -8.48
N VAL A 176 9.25 4.87 -8.90
CA VAL A 176 8.28 5.74 -8.25
C VAL A 176 7.16 6.02 -9.24
N LEU A 177 5.92 5.78 -8.85
CA LEU A 177 4.74 6.10 -9.65
C LEU A 177 4.30 7.54 -9.41
N SER A 178 3.91 8.22 -10.49
CA SER A 178 3.36 9.56 -10.42
C SER A 178 1.97 9.56 -9.75
N PRO A 179 1.43 10.73 -9.38
CA PRO A 179 0.04 10.83 -8.90
C PRO A 179 -1.03 10.43 -9.94
N GLU A 180 -0.66 10.12 -11.19
CA GLU A 180 -1.62 9.55 -12.16
C GLU A 180 -2.13 8.17 -11.73
N TYR A 181 -1.35 7.44 -10.92
CA TYR A 181 -1.72 6.11 -10.41
C TYR A 181 -2.52 6.17 -9.10
N LEU A 182 -2.65 7.35 -8.50
CA LEU A 182 -3.45 7.57 -7.30
C LEU A 182 -3.87 9.04 -7.22
N TRP A 183 -5.15 9.30 -7.45
CA TRP A 183 -5.69 10.66 -7.46
C TRP A 183 -7.07 10.75 -6.80
N ASP A 184 -7.33 11.87 -6.14
CA ASP A 184 -8.64 12.22 -5.59
C ASP A 184 -9.21 13.42 -6.35
N GLU A 185 -10.09 13.15 -7.32
CA GLU A 185 -10.75 14.21 -8.12
C GLU A 185 -11.70 15.10 -7.31
N ARG A 186 -12.18 14.63 -6.15
CA ARG A 186 -13.14 15.39 -5.31
C ARG A 186 -12.42 16.41 -4.46
N MET A 187 -11.24 16.04 -3.94
CA MET A 187 -10.45 16.91 -3.07
C MET A 187 -9.40 17.73 -3.84
N LEU A 188 -8.94 17.24 -4.99
CA LEU A 188 -7.84 17.85 -5.74
C LEU A 188 -8.27 18.19 -7.17
N CYS A 189 -8.06 19.45 -7.54
CA CYS A 189 -8.19 19.88 -8.93
C CYS A 189 -7.11 19.21 -9.77
N ARG A 190 -7.49 18.58 -10.89
CA ARG A 190 -6.54 17.98 -11.82
C ARG A 190 -5.59 19.05 -12.40
N PRO A 191 -4.29 19.01 -12.10
CA PRO A 191 -3.34 19.94 -12.67
C PRO A 191 -3.01 19.56 -14.13
N PRO A 192 -2.58 20.52 -14.96
CA PRO A 192 -2.41 20.32 -16.41
C PRO A 192 -1.29 19.32 -16.78
N PHE A 193 -0.38 19.01 -15.85
CA PHE A 193 0.69 18.05 -16.11
C PHE A 193 0.23 16.58 -15.95
N LEU A 194 -0.89 16.30 -15.26
CA LEU A 194 -1.47 14.94 -15.21
C LEU A 194 -2.23 14.67 -16.50
N ARG A 195 -1.66 13.80 -17.33
CA ARG A 195 -2.19 13.45 -18.65
C ARG A 195 -3.25 12.37 -18.58
N LYS A 196 -3.23 11.55 -17.53
CA LYS A 196 -4.18 10.46 -17.29
C LYS A 196 -4.72 10.49 -15.86
N LEU A 197 -5.92 9.94 -15.66
CA LEU A 197 -6.59 9.68 -14.38
C LEU A 197 -7.42 8.40 -14.50
#